data_AF-A0A8H4BMH7-F1
#
_entry.id   AF-A0A8H4BMH7-F1
#
_cell.length_a   1.000
_cell.length_b   1.000
_cell.length_c   1.000
_cell.angle_alpha   90.00
_cell.angle_beta   90.00
_cell.angle_gamma   90.00
#
_symmetry.space_group_name_H-M   'P 1'
#
loop_
_entity.id
_entity.type
_entity.pdbx_description
1 polymer ?
#
loop_
_entity_poly.entity_id
_entity_poly.type
_entity_poly.pdbx_seq_one_letter_code
_entity_poly.pdbx_strand_id
1 'polypeptide(L)'
;MQGSNDSTSSKADLYHLPLSTNYYRRLSQKRFVYHGSSQEDSTVPHFNTCVGCRSFVSARRRTLLRRTRQARRKQINGDNVGKAIGCQVASVEDLFEIMVSSDSSCAFSGLKGVWHSFSAYRAVSLYSLSLDHKVPLSKGGSSLADNLQVSLVCFNTIKGSHSNKRFIKWWKAFSKKQGYF
;
A
#
# COMPACT_ATOMS: atom_id res chain seq x y z
N MET A 1 11.22 -38.84 -12.98
CA MET A 1 10.15 -38.05 -13.61
C MET A 1 10.82 -36.91 -14.37
N GLN A 2 10.87 -37.04 -15.69
CA GLN A 2 11.46 -36.06 -16.60
C GLN A 2 10.61 -34.79 -16.58
N GLY A 3 11.20 -33.68 -16.14
CA GLY A 3 10.61 -32.36 -16.27
C GLY A 3 10.56 -31.99 -17.74
N SER A 4 9.35 -31.90 -18.28
CA SER A 4 9.07 -31.31 -19.57
C SER A 4 9.59 -29.87 -19.58
N ASN A 5 10.70 -29.65 -20.28
CA ASN A 5 11.17 -28.34 -20.72
C ASN A 5 10.18 -27.83 -21.77
N ASP A 6 9.04 -27.34 -21.30
CA ASP A 6 8.04 -26.76 -22.16
C ASP A 6 8.19 -25.24 -22.18
N SER A 7 8.77 -24.82 -23.31
CA SER A 7 8.44 -23.64 -24.10
C SER A 7 8.58 -22.25 -23.47
N THR A 8 9.28 -21.44 -24.26
CA THR A 8 9.30 -19.97 -24.32
C THR A 8 7.90 -19.37 -24.18
N SER A 9 7.39 -19.33 -22.95
CA SER A 9 6.23 -18.53 -22.58
C SER A 9 6.63 -17.08 -22.75
N SER A 10 6.23 -16.47 -23.86
CA SER A 10 6.38 -15.02 -24.02
C SER A 10 5.80 -14.32 -22.78
N LYS A 11 6.42 -13.24 -22.32
CA LYS A 11 5.95 -12.45 -21.15
C LYS A 11 4.48 -11.98 -21.29
N ALA A 12 3.85 -12.15 -22.46
CA ALA A 12 2.51 -11.70 -22.79
C ALA A 12 1.38 -12.30 -21.92
N ASP A 13 1.61 -13.44 -21.25
CA ASP A 13 0.58 -14.14 -20.44
C ASP A 13 0.83 -14.14 -18.92
N LEU A 14 1.77 -13.31 -18.45
CA LEU A 14 2.07 -13.18 -17.01
C LEU A 14 1.34 -12.00 -16.39
N TYR A 15 0.73 -12.25 -15.23
CA TYR A 15 0.01 -11.28 -14.42
C TYR A 15 0.70 -11.14 -13.08
N HIS A 16 0.62 -9.96 -12.47
CA HIS A 16 1.09 -9.76 -11.10
C HIS A 16 0.12 -8.89 -10.33
N LEU A 17 0.12 -9.07 -9.01
CA LEU A 17 -0.57 -8.14 -8.12
C LEU A 17 0.16 -6.78 -8.16
N PRO A 18 -0.52 -5.66 -7.88
CA PRO A 18 0.12 -4.36 -7.91
C PRO A 18 1.40 -4.33 -7.07
N LEU A 19 2.52 -3.91 -7.67
CA LEU A 19 3.84 -3.81 -7.02
C LEU A 19 4.34 -5.13 -6.39
N SER A 20 3.85 -6.27 -6.86
CA SER A 20 4.34 -7.60 -6.47
C SER A 20 5.39 -8.07 -7.46
N THR A 21 6.48 -8.65 -6.95
CA THR A 21 7.51 -9.38 -7.70
C THR A 21 7.09 -10.80 -8.06
N ASN A 22 5.97 -11.28 -7.50
CA ASN A 22 5.39 -12.58 -7.82
C ASN A 22 4.50 -12.46 -9.06
N TYR A 23 4.78 -13.33 -10.04
CA TYR A 23 4.03 -13.45 -11.26
C TYR A 23 3.18 -14.72 -11.26
N TYR A 24 2.06 -14.64 -11.96
CA TYR A 24 1.05 -15.67 -12.04
C TYR A 24 0.68 -15.87 -13.50
N ARG A 25 0.56 -17.14 -13.90
CA ARG A 25 0.00 -17.51 -15.20
C ARG A 25 -1.51 -17.71 -15.04
N ARG A 26 -2.27 -17.17 -15.98
CA ARG A 26 -3.72 -17.38 -16.02
C ARG A 26 -4.03 -18.71 -16.69
N LEU A 27 -4.71 -19.62 -16.00
CA LEU A 27 -5.19 -20.89 -16.56
C LEU A 27 -6.62 -20.80 -17.09
N SER A 28 -7.44 -19.95 -16.48
CA SER A 28 -8.81 -19.64 -16.91
C SER A 28 -9.21 -18.24 -16.44
N GLN A 29 -10.39 -17.75 -16.81
CA GLN A 29 -10.85 -16.39 -16.45
C GLN A 29 -10.75 -16.05 -14.96
N LYS A 30 -10.87 -17.04 -14.06
CA LYS A 30 -10.84 -16.84 -12.60
C LYS A 30 -9.73 -17.63 -11.89
N ARG A 31 -8.88 -18.34 -12.63
CA ARG A 31 -7.85 -19.20 -12.04
C ARG A 31 -6.47 -18.75 -12.48
N PHE A 32 -5.66 -18.38 -11.49
CA PHE A 32 -4.27 -17.99 -11.62
C PHE A 32 -3.41 -18.97 -10.84
N VAL A 33 -2.26 -19.33 -11.38
CA VAL A 33 -1.28 -20.19 -10.72
C VAL A 33 0.04 -19.46 -10.66
N TYR A 34 0.71 -19.56 -9.51
CA TYR A 34 2.03 -18.97 -9.32
C TYR A 34 3.00 -19.49 -10.38
N HIS A 35 3.72 -18.57 -11.01
CA HIS A 35 4.70 -18.87 -12.04
C HIS A 35 6.13 -18.72 -11.51
N GLY A 36 6.43 -17.62 -10.83
CA GLY A 36 7.77 -17.33 -10.33
C GLY A 36 7.88 -15.95 -9.71
N SER A 37 9.04 -15.66 -9.11
CA SER A 37 9.39 -14.35 -8.56
C SER A 37 10.72 -13.86 -9.14
N SER A 38 10.84 -12.55 -9.33
CA SER A 38 12.07 -11.90 -9.83
C SER A 38 12.40 -10.70 -8.96
N GLN A 39 13.61 -10.67 -8.38
CA GLN A 39 14.08 -9.52 -7.60
C GLN A 39 14.48 -8.34 -8.48
N GLU A 40 14.95 -8.59 -9.70
CA GLU A 40 15.28 -7.51 -10.65
C GLU A 40 14.03 -6.65 -10.98
N ASP A 41 12.85 -7.24 -10.85
CA ASP A 41 11.57 -6.59 -11.07
C ASP A 41 11.05 -5.83 -9.83
N SER A 42 11.82 -5.76 -8.72
CA SER A 42 11.44 -5.01 -7.51
C SER A 42 11.81 -3.52 -7.55
N THR A 43 11.97 -2.95 -8.75
CA THR A 43 12.47 -1.58 -8.93
C THR A 43 11.36 -0.63 -9.37
N VAL A 44 11.49 0.65 -9.03
CA VAL A 44 10.54 1.70 -9.47
C VAL A 44 10.43 1.77 -10.99
N PRO A 45 11.53 1.77 -11.77
CA PRO A 45 11.45 1.76 -13.23
C PRO A 45 10.63 0.59 -13.77
N HIS A 46 10.83 -0.63 -13.23
CA HIS A 46 10.04 -1.79 -13.62
C HIS A 46 8.53 -1.53 -13.43
N PHE A 47 8.11 -1.21 -12.21
CA PHE A 47 6.68 -1.04 -11.93
C PHE A 47 6.07 0.20 -12.60
N ASN A 48 6.85 1.24 -12.85
CA ASN A 48 6.37 2.44 -13.53
C ASN A 48 6.08 2.19 -15.02
N THR A 49 6.71 1.20 -15.65
CA THR A 49 6.34 0.81 -17.03
C THR A 49 5.04 0.01 -17.09
N CYS A 50 4.66 -0.68 -16.00
CA CYS A 50 3.44 -1.48 -15.93
C CYS A 50 2.16 -0.61 -15.87
N VAL A 51 1.26 -0.78 -16.84
CA VAL A 51 -0.03 -0.06 -16.91
C VAL A 51 -0.89 -0.31 -15.67
N GLY A 52 -0.93 -1.55 -15.17
CA GLY A 52 -1.68 -1.91 -13.97
C GLY A 52 -1.16 -1.22 -12.71
N CYS A 53 0.16 -1.19 -12.53
CA CYS A 53 0.79 -0.52 -11.39
C CYS A 53 0.62 1.00 -11.45
N ARG A 54 0.81 1.64 -12.61
CA ARG A 54 0.53 3.08 -12.79
C ARG A 54 -0.90 3.44 -12.46
N SER A 55 -1.86 2.65 -12.95
CA SER A 55 -3.29 2.86 -12.68
C SER A 55 -3.60 2.73 -11.19
N PHE A 56 -2.98 1.74 -10.53
CA PHE A 56 -3.10 1.51 -9.10
C PHE A 56 -2.55 2.68 -8.28
N VAL A 57 -1.30 3.09 -8.52
CA VAL A 57 -0.66 4.21 -7.80
C VAL A 57 -1.42 5.52 -8.04
N SER A 58 -1.87 5.77 -9.27
CA SER A 58 -2.72 6.92 -9.59
C SER A 58 -4.03 6.93 -8.81
N ALA A 59 -4.68 5.77 -8.65
CA ALA A 59 -5.90 5.63 -7.85
C ALA A 59 -5.65 5.89 -6.36
N ARG A 60 -4.49 5.46 -5.84
CA ARG A 60 -4.05 5.76 -4.47
C ARG A 60 -3.83 7.26 -4.28
N ARG A 61 -3.17 7.92 -5.22
CA ARG A 61 -2.98 9.39 -5.23
C ARG A 61 -4.31 10.14 -5.22
N ARG A 62 -5.27 9.75 -6.06
CA ARG A 62 -6.64 10.35 -6.06
C ARG A 62 -7.32 10.21 -4.70
N THR A 63 -7.13 9.08 -4.02
CA THR A 63 -7.68 8.87 -2.67
C THR A 63 -7.01 9.77 -1.64
N LEU A 64 -5.69 9.94 -1.68
CA LEU A 64 -4.96 10.89 -0.84
C LEU A 64 -5.44 12.33 -1.06
N LEU A 65 -5.59 12.77 -2.31
CA LEU A 65 -6.11 14.09 -2.67
C LEU A 65 -7.47 14.35 -2.03
N ARG A 66 -8.39 13.39 -2.18
CA ARG A 66 -9.74 13.48 -1.61
C ARG A 66 -9.70 13.58 -0.08
N ARG A 67 -8.91 12.74 0.60
CA ARG A 67 -8.77 12.78 2.07
C ARG A 67 -8.15 14.09 2.56
N THR A 68 -7.14 14.61 1.86
CA THR A 68 -6.48 15.88 2.16
C THR A 68 -7.45 17.05 2.05
N ARG A 69 -8.20 17.13 0.94
CA ARG A 69 -9.25 18.13 0.74
C ARG A 69 -10.35 18.05 1.80
N GLN A 70 -10.77 16.83 2.17
CA GLN A 70 -11.78 16.64 3.20
C GLN A 70 -11.29 17.10 4.58
N ALA A 71 -10.05 16.77 4.96
CA ALA A 71 -9.46 17.20 6.22
C ALA A 71 -9.37 18.74 6.28
N ARG A 72 -8.93 19.38 5.19
CA ARG A 72 -8.90 20.84 5.08
C ARG A 72 -10.27 21.48 5.27
N ARG A 73 -11.31 20.97 4.60
CA ARG A 73 -12.69 21.48 4.75
C ARG A 73 -13.18 21.39 6.20
N LYS A 74 -12.88 20.27 6.88
CA LYS A 74 -13.25 20.10 8.31
C LYS A 74 -12.54 21.09 9.23
N GLN A 75 -11.30 21.47 8.92
CA GLN A 75 -10.57 22.48 9.69
C GLN A 75 -11.04 23.90 9.42
N ILE A 76 -11.39 24.25 8.17
CA ILE A 76 -11.94 25.58 7.86
C ILE A 76 -13.28 25.80 8.58
N ASN A 77 -14.10 24.75 8.68
CA ASN A 77 -15.42 24.85 9.30
C ASN A 77 -15.41 24.63 10.83
N GLY A 78 -14.25 24.45 11.46
CA GLY A 78 -14.12 24.30 12.91
C GLY A 78 -13.16 25.34 13.47
N ASP A 79 -13.34 25.75 14.72
CA ASP A 79 -12.60 26.85 15.38
C ASP A 79 -11.07 26.64 15.55
N ASN A 80 -10.49 25.61 14.93
CA ASN A 80 -9.05 25.35 14.96
C ASN A 80 -8.35 26.10 13.82
N VAL A 81 -8.26 27.43 13.98
CA VAL A 81 -7.42 28.33 13.18
C VAL A 81 -5.94 28.09 13.55
N GLY A 82 -5.37 26.97 13.10
CA GLY A 82 -4.00 26.61 13.46
C GLY A 82 -3.38 25.62 12.49
N LYS A 83 -2.64 26.14 11.52
CA LYS A 83 -1.94 25.47 10.40
C LYS A 83 -2.84 25.01 9.26
N ALA A 84 -2.79 25.76 8.16
CA ALA A 84 -3.37 25.38 6.88
C ALA A 84 -2.74 24.06 6.39
N ILE A 85 -3.53 22.99 6.32
CA ILE A 85 -3.15 21.80 5.55
C ILE A 85 -3.00 22.24 4.10
N GLY A 86 -1.78 22.14 3.56
CA GLY A 86 -1.52 22.36 2.14
C GLY A 86 -2.39 21.44 1.27
N CYS A 87 -2.85 21.94 0.12
CA CYS A 87 -3.61 21.11 -0.83
C CYS A 87 -2.77 20.12 -1.62
N GLN A 88 -1.47 20.12 -1.37
CA GLN A 88 -0.51 19.29 -2.05
C GLN A 88 -0.55 17.87 -1.48
N VAL A 89 -0.30 16.93 -2.38
CA VAL A 89 -0.05 15.53 -2.05
C VAL A 89 1.22 15.11 -2.79
N ALA A 90 1.84 14.04 -2.31
CA ALA A 90 2.93 13.37 -3.00
C ALA A 90 2.64 13.17 -4.49
N SER A 91 3.68 13.35 -5.33
CA SER A 91 3.62 13.08 -6.76
C SER A 91 3.36 11.59 -7.04
N VAL A 92 3.13 11.20 -8.29
CA VAL A 92 2.95 9.77 -8.61
C VAL A 92 4.28 9.04 -8.41
N GLU A 93 5.38 9.70 -8.73
CA GLU A 93 6.76 9.27 -8.63
C GLU A 93 7.13 9.05 -7.16
N ASP A 94 6.85 10.02 -6.29
CA ASP A 94 7.05 9.88 -4.83
C ASP A 94 6.31 8.65 -4.27
N LEU A 95 5.09 8.41 -4.75
CA LEU A 95 4.30 7.28 -4.29
C LEU A 95 4.86 5.95 -4.78
N PHE A 96 5.36 5.89 -6.02
CA PHE A 96 6.09 4.71 -6.47
C PHE A 96 7.32 4.45 -5.59
N GLU A 97 8.13 5.48 -5.34
CA GLU A 97 9.31 5.37 -4.48
C GLU A 97 8.96 4.82 -3.09
N ILE A 98 7.98 5.42 -2.41
CA ILE A 98 7.55 4.97 -1.07
C ILE A 98 7.04 3.52 -1.10
N MET A 99 6.19 3.19 -2.08
CA MET A 99 5.51 1.90 -2.09
C MET A 99 6.44 0.76 -2.52
N VAL A 100 7.36 1.01 -3.46
CA VAL A 100 8.34 0.01 -3.91
C VAL A 100 9.47 -0.16 -2.90
N SER A 101 10.03 0.95 -2.36
CA SER A 101 11.10 0.88 -1.35
C SER A 101 10.68 0.21 -0.04
N SER A 102 9.36 0.21 0.25
CA SER A 102 8.82 -0.56 1.38
C SER A 102 8.97 -2.07 1.21
N ASP A 103 9.24 -2.56 -0.01
CA ASP A 103 9.29 -3.98 -0.36
C ASP A 103 8.07 -4.72 0.20
N SER A 104 6.88 -4.16 -0.03
CA SER A 104 5.60 -4.66 0.50
C SER A 104 5.57 -4.89 2.01
N SER A 105 6.36 -4.15 2.79
CA SER A 105 6.49 -4.33 4.23
C SER A 105 5.79 -3.21 5.01
N CYS A 106 5.15 -3.57 6.11
CA CYS A 106 4.52 -2.63 7.03
C CYS A 106 5.57 -1.91 7.87
N ALA A 107 5.56 -0.57 7.88
CA ALA A 107 6.51 0.24 8.63
C ALA A 107 6.47 0.03 10.16
N PHE A 108 5.33 -0.43 10.70
CA PHE A 108 5.19 -0.68 12.15
C PHE A 108 5.66 -2.07 12.57
N SER A 109 5.42 -3.09 11.74
CA SER A 109 5.61 -4.49 12.14
C SER A 109 6.65 -5.24 11.33
N GLY A 110 7.18 -4.65 10.25
CA GLY A 110 8.05 -5.33 9.29
C GLY A 110 7.36 -6.41 8.44
N LEU A 111 6.16 -6.84 8.81
CA LEU A 111 5.44 -7.89 8.09
C LEU A 111 5.16 -7.51 6.63
N LYS A 112 5.36 -8.51 5.76
CA LYS A 112 4.94 -8.47 4.37
C LYS A 112 3.42 -8.43 4.27
N GLY A 113 2.93 -7.64 3.34
CA GLY A 113 1.53 -7.54 3.00
C GLY A 113 1.31 -7.52 1.50
N VAL A 114 0.05 -7.34 1.12
CA VAL A 114 -0.35 -7.32 -0.29
C VAL A 114 -1.04 -5.99 -0.61
N TRP A 115 -0.59 -5.37 -1.70
CA TRP A 115 -1.31 -4.27 -2.32
C TRP A 115 -2.51 -4.81 -3.09
N HIS A 116 -3.69 -4.28 -2.81
CA HIS A 116 -4.91 -4.66 -3.53
C HIS A 116 -5.63 -3.42 -4.05
N SER A 117 -6.34 -3.56 -5.18
CA SER A 117 -7.25 -2.51 -5.63
C SER A 117 -8.42 -2.38 -4.64
N PHE A 118 -8.86 -1.14 -4.38
CA PHE A 118 -10.04 -0.87 -3.54
C PHE A 118 -11.34 -1.39 -4.14
N SER A 119 -11.37 -1.68 -5.44
CA SER A 119 -12.57 -2.16 -6.14
C SER A 119 -12.90 -3.63 -5.89
N ALA A 120 -11.97 -4.40 -5.31
CA ALA A 120 -12.05 -5.86 -5.40
C ALA A 120 -12.88 -6.54 -4.29
N TYR A 121 -12.90 -6.07 -3.03
CA TYR A 121 -13.59 -6.82 -1.96
C TYR A 121 -14.07 -5.92 -0.81
N ARG A 122 -15.28 -6.23 -0.29
CA ARG A 122 -15.84 -5.64 0.95
C ARG A 122 -15.12 -6.09 2.23
N ALA A 123 -14.30 -7.15 2.14
CA ALA A 123 -13.48 -7.62 3.24
C ALA A 123 -12.05 -7.11 3.07
N VAL A 124 -11.61 -6.23 3.97
CA VAL A 124 -10.21 -5.83 4.07
C VAL A 124 -9.43 -7.02 4.64
N SER A 125 -8.49 -7.58 3.88
CA SER A 125 -7.61 -8.64 4.39
C SER A 125 -6.71 -8.10 5.49
N LEU A 126 -6.43 -8.93 6.50
CA LEU A 126 -5.56 -8.57 7.64
C LEU A 126 -4.17 -8.08 7.18
N TYR A 127 -3.67 -8.65 6.07
CA TYR A 127 -2.36 -8.35 5.49
C TYR A 127 -2.43 -7.35 4.32
N SER A 128 -3.55 -6.64 4.16
CA SER A 128 -3.67 -5.60 3.15
C SER A 128 -2.81 -4.38 3.50
N LEU A 129 -2.04 -3.89 2.52
CA LEU A 129 -1.24 -2.67 2.65
C LEU A 129 -2.03 -1.41 2.31
N SER A 130 -1.67 -0.31 2.97
CA SER A 130 -2.21 1.03 2.76
C SER A 130 -1.13 2.09 2.99
N LEU A 131 -1.39 3.30 2.48
CA LEU A 131 -0.62 4.49 2.84
C LEU A 131 -1.22 5.08 4.12
N ASP A 132 -0.38 5.24 5.13
CA ASP A 132 -0.67 5.87 6.42
C ASP A 132 0.08 7.21 6.53
N HIS A 133 -0.51 8.15 7.26
CA HIS A 133 0.13 9.42 7.58
C HIS A 133 0.88 9.29 8.92
N LYS A 134 2.20 9.48 8.96
CA LYS A 134 2.99 9.42 10.21
C LYS A 134 2.37 10.32 11.28
N VAL A 135 2.18 11.59 10.95
CA VAL A 135 1.35 12.55 11.67
C VAL A 135 -0.02 12.65 11.00
N PRO A 136 -1.14 12.35 11.68
CA PRO A 136 -2.47 12.47 11.10
C PRO A 136 -2.78 13.88 10.57
N LEU A 137 -3.53 13.97 9.47
CA LEU A 137 -3.98 15.25 8.91
C LEU A 137 -4.73 16.10 9.94
N SER A 138 -5.56 15.48 10.79
CA SER A 138 -6.29 16.19 11.86
C SER A 138 -5.39 16.84 12.91
N LYS A 139 -4.11 16.46 12.97
CA LYS A 139 -3.09 17.03 13.87
C LYS A 139 -2.08 17.90 13.14
N GLY A 140 -2.41 18.37 11.93
CA GLY A 140 -1.54 19.24 11.13
C GLY A 140 -0.50 18.49 10.30
N GLY A 141 -0.64 17.18 10.10
CA GLY A 141 0.18 16.43 9.15
C GLY A 141 -0.07 16.83 7.70
N SER A 142 0.86 16.50 6.81
CA SER A 142 0.78 16.71 5.35
C SER A 142 0.46 15.40 4.61
N SER A 143 0.06 15.48 3.34
CA SER A 143 0.00 14.30 2.44
C SER A 143 1.20 14.22 1.50
N LEU A 144 2.31 14.84 1.88
CA LEU A 144 3.58 14.81 1.16
C LEU A 144 4.38 13.55 1.53
N ALA A 145 5.39 13.23 0.72
CA ALA A 145 6.15 11.99 0.82
C ALA A 145 6.77 11.76 2.21
N ASP A 146 7.30 12.81 2.81
CA ASP A 146 7.96 12.80 4.13
C ASP A 146 7.05 12.33 5.27
N ASN A 147 5.75 12.63 5.18
CA ASN A 147 4.75 12.27 6.17
C ASN A 147 3.95 11.00 5.81
N LEU A 148 4.27 10.34 4.70
CA LEU A 148 3.63 9.08 4.31
C LEU A 148 4.50 7.88 4.71
N GLN A 149 3.83 6.76 4.98
CA GLN A 149 4.47 5.46 5.23
C GLN A 149 3.54 4.32 4.82
N VAL A 150 4.10 3.15 4.53
CA VAL A 150 3.33 1.93 4.24
C VAL A 150 2.93 1.24 5.54
N SER A 151 1.66 0.87 5.67
CA SER A 151 1.12 0.22 6.87
C SER A 151 0.02 -0.78 6.53
N LEU A 152 -0.12 -1.82 7.35
CA LEU A 152 -1.30 -2.69 7.29
C LEU A 152 -2.57 -1.88 7.56
N VAL A 153 -3.64 -2.16 6.81
CA VAL A 153 -4.93 -1.46 6.97
C VAL A 153 -5.47 -1.60 8.40
N CYS A 154 -5.24 -2.75 9.05
CA CYS A 154 -5.66 -2.97 10.43
C CYS A 154 -4.98 -1.98 11.40
N PHE A 155 -3.67 -1.75 11.27
CA PHE A 155 -2.95 -0.77 12.09
C PHE A 155 -3.39 0.65 11.80
N ASN A 156 -3.57 1.01 10.53
CA ASN A 156 -4.06 2.33 10.14
C ASN A 156 -5.46 2.61 10.75
N THR A 157 -6.35 1.60 10.72
CA THR A 157 -7.68 1.68 11.35
C THR A 157 -7.57 1.88 12.87
N ILE A 158 -6.76 1.08 13.56
CA ILE A 158 -6.59 1.19 15.02
C ILE A 158 -6.00 2.55 15.38
N LYS A 159 -5.00 3.03 14.63
CA LYS A 159 -4.37 4.34 14.82
C LYS A 159 -5.38 5.50 14.65
N GLY A 160 -6.30 5.37 13.70
CA GLY A 160 -7.35 6.37 13.46
C GLY A 160 -8.51 6.34 14.46
N SER A 161 -8.81 5.17 15.04
CA SER A 161 -10.00 4.97 15.89
C SER A 161 -9.72 4.90 17.40
N HIS A 162 -8.46 4.81 17.82
CA HIS A 162 -8.09 4.64 19.22
C HIS A 162 -6.95 5.55 19.68
N SER A 163 -6.80 5.68 21.00
CA SER A 163 -5.67 6.40 21.60
C SER A 163 -4.34 5.72 21.29
N ASN A 164 -3.25 6.49 21.34
CA ASN A 164 -1.90 5.95 21.12
C ASN A 164 -1.57 4.80 22.09
N LYS A 165 -2.01 4.90 23.36
CA LYS A 165 -1.85 3.82 24.35
C LYS A 165 -2.51 2.52 23.90
N ARG A 166 -3.71 2.60 23.32
CA ARG A 166 -4.41 1.42 22.76
C ARG A 166 -3.71 0.90 21.50
N PHE A 167 -3.26 1.77 20.62
CA PHE A 167 -2.46 1.38 19.45
C PHE A 167 -1.21 0.59 19.85
N ILE A 168 -0.43 1.11 20.80
CA ILE A 168 0.78 0.43 21.32
C ILE A 168 0.43 -0.94 21.92
N LYS A 169 -0.68 -1.05 22.66
CA LYS A 169 -1.14 -2.34 23.22
C LYS A 169 -1.44 -3.35 22.11
N TRP A 170 -2.16 -2.95 21.07
CA TRP A 170 -2.48 -3.79 19.92
C TRP A 170 -1.23 -4.20 19.14
N TRP A 171 -0.34 -3.25 18.87
CA TRP A 171 0.91 -3.52 18.18
C TRP A 171 1.78 -4.54 18.93
N LYS A 172 1.99 -4.35 20.24
CA LYS A 172 2.72 -5.32 21.08
C LYS A 172 2.08 -6.72 21.07
N ALA A 173 0.76 -6.79 21.18
CA ALA A 173 0.05 -8.07 21.14
C ALA A 173 0.20 -8.77 19.79
N PHE A 174 0.11 -8.00 18.70
CA PHE A 174 0.26 -8.49 17.34
C PHE A 174 1.69 -9.03 17.09
N SER A 175 2.72 -8.25 17.45
CA SER A 175 4.12 -8.68 17.30
C SER A 175 4.41 -9.96 18.10
N LYS A 176 3.92 -10.06 19.35
CA LYS A 176 4.12 -11.25 20.19
C LYS A 176 3.48 -12.52 19.62
N LYS A 177 2.35 -12.39 18.91
CA LYS A 177 1.58 -13.53 18.39
C LYS A 177 1.99 -13.99 16.99
N GLN A 178 2.66 -13.13 16.23
CA GLN A 178 3.14 -13.43 14.87
C GLN A 178 4.48 -14.19 14.86
N GLY A 179 5.09 -14.44 16.02
CA GLY A 179 6.29 -15.30 16.13
C GLY A 179 7.60 -14.66 15.67
N TYR A 180 7.63 -13.34 15.43
CA TYR A 180 8.87 -12.61 15.20
C TYR A 180 9.46 -12.16 16.55
N PHE A 181 10.44 -12.93 17.04
CA PHE A 181 11.44 -12.51 18.02
C PHE A 181 12.81 -12.85 17.46
#